data_AF-A0A2T2W356-F1
#
_entry.id   AF-A0A2T2W356-F1
#
_cell.length_a   1.000
_cell.length_b   1.000
_cell.length_c   1.000
_cell.angle_alpha   90.00
_cell.angle_beta   90.00
_cell.angle_gamma   90.00
#
_symmetry.space_group_name_H-M   'P 1'
#
loop_
_entity.id
_entity.type
_entity.pdbx_description
1 polymer ?
#
loop_
_entity_poly.entity_id
_entity_poly.type
_entity_poly.pdbx_seq_one_letter_code
_entity_poly.pdbx_strand_id
1 'polypeptide(L)'
;LTLADRLRDPAQYQFNQQAKSLSSDEVNFHLAVVPHWLETEGQGLSDREVPILGQKLAPLQVPYSLGTCLVPPPAEGLVGVIVSATGELVKDPVLLDSTGYTVLDEKALELALQRNFEPESGALPNPQAHWLPVQVQYDSANCTP
;
A
#
# COMPACT_ATOMS: atom_id res chain seq x y z
N LEU A 1 15.67 -12.87 -1.69
CA LEU A 1 14.76 -13.83 -2.34
C LEU A 1 13.80 -13.02 -3.20
N THR A 2 13.55 -13.43 -4.45
CA THR A 2 12.56 -12.72 -5.28
C THR A 2 11.13 -13.07 -4.83
N LEU A 3 10.13 -12.28 -5.22
CA LEU A 3 8.72 -12.62 -4.99
C LEU A 3 8.39 -14.01 -5.57
N ALA A 4 8.90 -14.30 -6.77
CA ALA A 4 8.73 -15.60 -7.42
C ALA A 4 9.34 -16.77 -6.61
N ASP A 5 10.49 -16.57 -5.95
CA ASP A 5 11.10 -17.60 -5.11
C ASP A 5 10.28 -17.86 -3.85
N ARG A 6 9.73 -16.81 -3.24
CA ARG A 6 8.92 -16.91 -2.03
C ARG A 6 7.58 -17.58 -2.31
N LEU A 7 6.96 -17.22 -3.42
CA LEU A 7 5.67 -17.79 -3.83
C LEU A 7 5.75 -19.29 -4.17
N ARG A 8 6.93 -19.86 -4.44
CA ARG A 8 7.09 -21.31 -4.65
C ARG A 8 6.94 -22.14 -3.38
N ASP A 9 6.99 -21.51 -2.21
CA ASP A 9 6.73 -22.16 -0.93
C ASP A 9 5.25 -21.96 -0.53
N PRO A 10 4.42 -23.03 -0.49
CA PRO A 10 3.03 -22.97 -0.05
C PRO A 10 2.80 -22.35 1.32
N ALA A 11 3.78 -22.41 2.22
CA ALA A 11 3.67 -21.76 3.52
C ALA A 11 3.69 -20.22 3.42
N GLN A 12 4.25 -19.67 2.34
CA GLN A 12 4.44 -18.22 2.15
C GLN A 12 3.25 -17.51 1.50
N TYR A 13 2.31 -18.23 0.87
CA TYR A 13 1.10 -17.64 0.26
C TYR A 13 -0.20 -18.08 0.94
N GLN A 14 -0.15 -18.38 2.24
CA GLN A 14 -1.37 -18.63 3.01
C GLN A 14 -2.20 -17.34 3.15
N PHE A 15 -3.52 -17.47 2.96
CA PHE A 15 -4.45 -16.36 3.16
C PHE A 15 -4.45 -15.92 4.62
N ASN A 16 -4.14 -14.65 4.87
CA ASN A 16 -3.95 -14.11 6.22
C ASN A 16 -5.23 -13.54 6.85
N GLN A 17 -6.34 -13.48 6.10
CA GLN A 17 -7.64 -12.92 6.53
C GLN A 17 -7.61 -11.43 6.94
N GLN A 18 -6.54 -10.70 6.61
CA GLN A 18 -6.37 -9.30 7.01
C GLN A 18 -6.93 -8.30 5.99
N ALA A 19 -7.39 -8.79 4.83
CA ALA A 19 -8.04 -7.95 3.83
C ALA A 19 -9.37 -7.40 4.38
N LYS A 20 -9.52 -6.06 4.38
CA LYS A 20 -10.71 -5.37 4.86
C LYS A 20 -11.56 -4.79 3.72
N SER A 21 -11.08 -4.87 2.47
CA SER A 21 -11.75 -4.33 1.28
C SER A 21 -12.06 -2.84 1.40
N LEU A 22 -11.13 -2.06 1.96
CA LEU A 22 -11.27 -0.61 2.16
C LEU A 22 -11.44 0.15 0.84
N SER A 23 -10.99 -0.39 -0.29
CA SER A 23 -11.25 0.19 -1.61
C SER A 23 -12.73 0.11 -2.03
N SER A 24 -13.49 -0.83 -1.46
CA SER A 24 -14.94 -0.96 -1.70
C SER A 24 -15.79 -0.15 -0.72
N ASP A 25 -15.18 0.36 0.36
CA ASP A 25 -15.80 1.24 1.36
C ASP A 25 -15.01 2.56 1.48
N GLU A 26 -15.01 3.33 0.39
CA GLU A 26 -14.30 4.61 0.31
C GLU A 26 -14.74 5.59 1.41
N VAL A 27 -16.01 5.51 1.84
CA VAL A 27 -16.54 6.37 2.92
C VAL A 27 -15.84 6.06 4.23
N ASN A 28 -15.79 4.79 4.65
CA ASN A 28 -15.08 4.40 5.86
C ASN A 28 -13.58 4.66 5.76
N PHE A 29 -12.98 4.44 4.59
CA PHE A 29 -11.58 4.76 4.36
C PHE A 29 -11.26 6.23 4.66
N HIS A 30 -12.06 7.16 4.11
CA HIS A 30 -11.84 8.59 4.28
C HIS A 30 -12.27 9.14 5.65
N LEU A 31 -13.25 8.52 6.31
CA LEU A 31 -13.78 9.02 7.59
C LEU A 31 -13.14 8.38 8.83
N ALA A 32 -12.61 7.16 8.72
CA ALA A 32 -12.05 6.44 9.86
C ALA A 32 -10.57 6.11 9.68
N VAL A 33 -10.19 5.54 8.54
CA VAL A 33 -8.84 4.99 8.36
C VAL A 33 -7.81 6.08 8.16
N VAL A 34 -8.03 6.97 7.19
CA VAL A 34 -7.09 8.06 6.87
C VAL A 34 -6.94 9.04 8.04
N PRO A 35 -8.01 9.51 8.72
CA PRO A 35 -7.86 10.41 9.86
C PRO A 35 -7.10 9.76 11.02
N HIS A 36 -7.40 8.50 11.36
CA HIS A 36 -6.71 7.79 12.43
C HIS A 36 -5.23 7.56 12.12
N TRP A 37 -4.92 7.21 10.86
CA TRP A 37 -3.54 7.09 10.39
C TRP A 37 -2.80 8.43 10.51
N LEU A 38 -3.35 9.51 9.95
CA LEU A 38 -2.74 10.84 10.03
C LEU A 38 -2.53 11.32 11.47
N GLU A 39 -3.50 11.10 12.35
CA GLU A 39 -3.38 11.43 13.77
C GLU A 39 -2.20 10.67 14.39
N THR A 40 -2.10 9.37 14.15
CA THR A 40 -1.02 8.51 14.66
C THR A 40 0.35 8.99 14.16
N GLU A 41 0.45 9.30 12.86
CA GLU A 41 1.70 9.70 12.22
C GLU A 41 2.13 11.13 12.56
N GLY A 42 1.20 11.96 13.05
CA GLY A 42 1.44 13.32 13.52
C GLY A 42 1.82 13.41 15.00
N GLN A 43 1.72 12.32 15.77
CA GLN A 43 1.99 12.37 17.21
C GLN A 43 3.44 12.76 17.50
N GLY A 44 3.62 13.79 18.34
CA GLY A 44 4.94 14.26 18.77
C GLY A 44 5.68 15.12 17.74
N LEU A 45 5.07 15.44 16.59
CA LEU A 45 5.63 16.33 15.58
C LEU A 45 5.22 17.78 15.82
N SER A 46 6.04 18.72 15.34
CA SER A 46 5.67 20.14 15.32
C SER A 46 4.73 20.46 14.15
N ASP A 47 4.02 21.59 14.22
CA ASP A 47 3.00 21.99 13.22
C ASP A 47 3.48 21.97 11.76
N ARG A 48 4.78 22.14 11.51
CA ARG A 48 5.39 22.12 10.16
C ARG A 48 5.79 20.72 9.68
N GLU A 49 5.85 19.78 10.60
CA GLU A 49 6.23 18.39 10.36
C GLU A 49 5.00 17.47 10.32
N VAL A 50 3.88 17.90 10.91
CA VAL A 50 2.60 17.17 10.86
C VAL A 50 2.22 16.96 9.40
N PRO A 51 2.06 15.69 8.96
CA PRO A 51 1.63 15.39 7.62
C PRO A 51 0.22 15.91 7.37
N ILE A 52 -0.01 16.52 6.22
CA ILE A 52 -1.34 16.90 5.76
C ILE A 52 -1.88 15.84 4.82
N LEU A 53 -3.21 15.78 4.70
CA LEU A 53 -3.85 14.87 3.77
C LEU A 53 -3.43 15.20 2.33
N GLY A 54 -2.79 14.24 1.68
CA GLY A 54 -2.52 14.27 0.25
C GLY A 54 -3.67 13.63 -0.54
N GLN A 55 -3.30 12.88 -1.58
CA GLN A 55 -4.23 12.30 -2.55
C GLN A 55 -3.94 10.83 -2.86
N LYS A 56 -4.92 10.16 -3.49
CA LYS A 56 -4.74 8.85 -4.14
C LYS A 56 -3.73 8.97 -5.27
N LEU A 57 -2.69 8.15 -5.26
CA LEU A 57 -1.71 8.06 -6.34
C LEU A 57 -1.97 6.85 -7.24
N ALA A 58 -1.25 6.80 -8.36
CA ALA A 58 -1.32 5.67 -9.28
C ALA A 58 -0.97 4.35 -8.58
N PRO A 59 -1.63 3.23 -8.94
CA PRO A 59 -1.49 1.96 -8.25
C PRO A 59 -0.07 1.39 -8.28
N LEU A 60 0.27 0.61 -7.25
CA LEU A 60 1.44 -0.25 -7.22
C LEU A 60 1.11 -1.55 -7.95
N GLN A 61 1.87 -1.84 -8.99
CA GLN A 61 1.70 -3.04 -9.79
C GLN A 61 2.53 -4.18 -9.18
N VAL A 62 1.88 -5.10 -8.46
CA VAL A 62 2.54 -6.25 -7.86
C VAL A 62 2.54 -7.41 -8.86
N PRO A 63 3.70 -7.81 -9.42
CA PRO A 63 3.74 -8.87 -10.41
C PRO A 63 3.45 -10.22 -9.76
N TYR A 64 2.50 -10.97 -10.32
CA TYR A 64 2.23 -12.34 -9.92
C TYR A 64 2.47 -13.27 -11.11
N SER A 65 3.66 -13.88 -11.14
CA SER A 65 4.09 -14.73 -12.25
C SER A 65 3.83 -16.22 -12.03
N LEU A 66 3.26 -16.58 -10.89
CA LEU A 66 2.85 -17.96 -10.66
C LEU A 66 1.56 -18.26 -11.43
N GLY A 67 1.53 -19.40 -12.10
CA GLY A 67 0.29 -19.95 -12.64
C GLY A 67 -0.56 -20.66 -11.60
N THR A 68 -0.36 -20.42 -10.30
CA THR A 68 -1.12 -21.09 -9.21
C THR A 68 -2.28 -20.22 -8.76
N CYS A 69 -3.45 -20.81 -8.55
CA CYS A 69 -4.62 -20.08 -8.08
C CYS A 69 -4.50 -19.75 -6.60
N LEU A 70 -4.73 -18.47 -6.28
CA LEU A 70 -4.89 -18.00 -4.92
C LEU A 70 -6.37 -18.15 -4.53
N VAL A 71 -6.62 -18.79 -3.38
CA VAL A 71 -7.97 -19.04 -2.88
C VAL A 71 -8.10 -18.50 -1.44
N PRO A 72 -8.83 -17.39 -1.24
CA PRO A 72 -9.56 -16.58 -2.24
C PRO A 72 -8.63 -15.77 -3.17
N PRO A 73 -9.11 -15.26 -4.32
CA PRO A 73 -8.34 -14.29 -5.11
C PRO A 73 -7.84 -13.13 -4.25
N PRO A 74 -6.68 -12.52 -4.57
CA PRO A 74 -6.16 -11.39 -3.82
C PRO A 74 -7.16 -10.23 -3.87
N ALA A 75 -7.43 -9.64 -2.71
CA ALA A 75 -8.18 -8.40 -2.61
C ALA A 75 -7.31 -7.22 -3.07
N GLU A 76 -7.95 -6.08 -3.33
CA GLU A 76 -7.22 -4.82 -3.47
C GLU A 76 -6.66 -4.39 -2.11
N GLY A 77 -5.36 -4.13 -2.05
CA GLY A 77 -4.68 -3.60 -0.87
C GLY A 77 -4.47 -2.08 -0.96
N LEU A 78 -4.02 -1.47 0.14
CA LEU A 78 -3.70 -0.04 0.19
C LEU A 78 -2.41 0.19 0.96
N VAL A 79 -1.50 0.96 0.37
CA VAL A 79 -0.26 1.40 1.01
C VAL A 79 -0.32 2.90 1.26
N GLY A 80 -0.04 3.31 2.48
CA GLY A 80 0.12 4.70 2.88
C GLY A 80 1.59 5.13 2.78
N VAL A 81 1.83 6.33 2.25
CA VAL A 81 3.17 6.93 2.18
C VAL A 81 3.09 8.38 2.66
N ILE A 82 4.17 8.87 3.27
CA ILE A 82 4.31 10.27 3.63
C ILE A 82 5.51 10.84 2.90
N VAL A 83 5.25 11.84 2.07
CA VAL A 83 6.22 12.41 1.12
C VAL A 83 6.49 13.86 1.50
N SER A 84 7.75 14.26 1.58
CA SER A 84 8.15 15.64 1.83
C SER A 84 7.86 16.53 0.61
N ALA A 85 7.95 17.84 0.77
CA ALA A 85 7.84 18.77 -0.36
C ALA A 85 8.89 18.52 -1.48
N THR A 86 10.01 17.86 -1.17
CA THR A 86 11.06 17.51 -2.15
C THR A 86 10.80 16.21 -2.90
N GLY A 87 9.71 15.49 -2.60
CA GLY A 87 9.41 14.19 -3.19
C GLY A 87 10.09 13.00 -2.49
N GLU A 88 10.70 13.22 -1.33
CA GLU A 88 11.34 12.15 -0.55
C GLU A 88 10.37 11.51 0.44
N LEU A 89 10.50 10.21 0.67
CA LEU A 89 9.76 9.54 1.74
C LEU A 89 10.27 10.04 3.10
N VAL A 90 9.34 10.51 3.93
CA VAL A 90 9.65 10.94 5.31
C VAL A 90 9.85 9.73 6.23
N LYS A 91 9.18 8.62 5.94
CA LYS A 91 9.26 7.36 6.67
C LYS A 91 8.94 6.18 5.76
N ASP A 92 9.15 4.98 6.27
CA ASP A 92 8.80 3.75 5.56
C ASP A 92 7.28 3.68 5.27
N PRO A 93 6.88 3.22 4.07
CA PRO A 93 5.48 2.99 3.74
C PRO A 93 4.81 2.04 4.72
N VAL A 94 3.51 2.24 4.93
CA VAL A 94 2.69 1.40 5.82
C VAL A 94 1.55 0.74 5.07
N LEU A 95 1.13 -0.43 5.53
CA LEU A 95 -0.04 -1.12 4.98
C LEU A 95 -1.31 -0.59 5.67
N LEU A 96 -2.19 0.06 4.89
CA LEU A 96 -3.50 0.53 5.35
C LEU A 96 -4.58 -0.55 5.13
N ASP A 97 -4.45 -1.33 4.06
CA ASP A 97 -5.25 -2.53 3.80
C ASP A 97 -4.42 -3.64 3.15
N SER A 98 -4.72 -4.89 3.50
CA SER A 98 -4.04 -6.08 3.00
C SER A 98 -4.72 -6.62 1.74
N THR A 99 -3.92 -7.17 0.83
CA THR A 99 -4.38 -8.00 -0.30
C THR A 99 -4.91 -9.36 0.15
N GLY A 100 -4.77 -9.71 1.43
CA GLY A 100 -5.05 -11.02 1.99
C GLY A 100 -3.86 -11.98 1.98
N TYR A 101 -2.70 -11.54 1.44
CA TYR A 101 -1.50 -12.35 1.29
C TYR A 101 -0.26 -11.55 1.70
N THR A 102 0.36 -11.94 2.81
CA THR A 102 1.52 -11.24 3.39
C THR A 102 2.65 -11.03 2.38
N VAL A 103 2.94 -12.04 1.56
CA VAL A 103 4.00 -11.96 0.54
C VAL A 103 3.72 -10.91 -0.55
N LEU A 104 2.44 -10.67 -0.88
CA LEU A 104 2.03 -9.65 -1.85
C LEU A 104 2.04 -8.26 -1.21
N ASP A 105 1.62 -8.17 0.06
CA ASP A 105 1.64 -6.93 0.84
C ASP A 105 3.07 -6.43 1.04
N GLU A 106 3.99 -7.31 1.43
CA GLU A 106 5.40 -6.98 1.57
C GLU A 106 5.99 -6.53 0.23
N LYS A 107 5.59 -7.18 -0.88
CA LYS A 107 6.05 -6.72 -2.19
C LYS A 107 5.51 -5.32 -2.54
N ALA A 108 4.28 -5.02 -2.16
CA ALA A 108 3.72 -3.68 -2.37
C ALA A 108 4.50 -2.63 -1.58
N LEU A 109 4.87 -2.91 -0.32
CA LEU A 109 5.70 -2.02 0.49
C LEU A 109 7.10 -1.80 -0.13
N GLU A 110 7.74 -2.88 -0.62
CA GLU A 110 9.01 -2.77 -1.37
C GLU A 110 8.90 -1.88 -2.61
N LEU A 111 7.81 -2.01 -3.39
CA LEU A 111 7.58 -1.20 -4.58
C LEU A 111 7.32 0.27 -4.22
N ALA A 112 6.63 0.53 -3.12
CA ALA A 112 6.39 1.89 -2.62
C ALA A 112 7.71 2.56 -2.18
N LEU A 113 8.61 1.82 -1.53
CA LEU A 113 9.95 2.31 -1.17
C LEU A 113 10.80 2.70 -2.38
N GLN A 114 10.61 2.01 -3.51
CA GLN A 114 11.37 2.23 -4.75
C GLN A 114 10.73 3.26 -5.68
N ARG A 115 9.54 3.78 -5.33
CA ARG A 115 8.80 4.70 -6.17
C ARG A 115 9.40 6.09 -6.09
N ASN A 116 9.56 6.72 -7.25
CA ASN A 116 9.84 8.15 -7.32
C ASN A 116 8.53 8.93 -7.13
N PHE A 117 8.55 9.88 -6.20
CA PHE A 117 7.45 10.81 -5.99
C PHE A 117 7.84 12.18 -6.54
N GLU A 118 6.92 12.80 -7.26
CA GLU A 118 7.16 14.13 -7.81
C GLU A 118 7.23 15.14 -6.66
N PRO A 119 8.21 16.06 -6.66
CA PRO A 119 8.23 17.17 -5.72
C PRO A 119 6.95 18.00 -5.83
N GLU A 120 6.45 18.47 -4.70
CA GLU A 120 5.24 19.27 -4.71
C GLU A 120 5.58 20.74 -4.95
N SER A 121 4.97 21.32 -5.97
CA SER A 121 4.99 22.77 -6.18
C SER A 121 3.89 23.42 -5.32
N GLY A 122 4.21 23.73 -4.06
CA GLY A 122 3.26 24.30 -3.10
C GLY A 122 3.92 25.23 -2.08
N ALA A 123 3.11 26.05 -1.41
CA ALA A 123 3.59 27.05 -0.43
C ALA A 123 3.74 26.50 1.00
N LEU A 124 3.19 25.33 1.30
CA LEU A 124 3.25 24.74 2.64
C LEU A 124 4.43 23.76 2.72
N PRO A 125 5.25 23.82 3.78
CA PRO A 125 6.40 22.95 3.94
C PRO A 125 6.04 21.54 4.44
N ASN A 126 4.77 21.32 4.81
CA ASN A 126 4.33 20.09 5.45
C ASN A 126 4.44 18.89 4.50
N PRO A 127 4.88 17.72 5.01
CA PRO A 127 4.76 16.48 4.26
C PRO A 127 3.32 16.14 3.89
N GLN A 128 3.12 15.44 2.79
CA GLN A 128 1.82 14.94 2.35
C GLN A 128 1.67 13.45 2.56
N ALA A 129 0.55 13.06 3.16
CA ALA A 129 0.16 11.67 3.32
C ALA A 129 -0.68 11.22 2.12
N HIS A 130 -0.09 10.41 1.26
CA HIS A 130 -0.74 9.82 0.09
C HIS A 130 -1.07 8.35 0.31
N TRP A 131 -1.96 7.81 -0.51
CA TRP A 131 -2.24 6.37 -0.54
C TRP A 131 -2.17 5.82 -1.96
N LEU A 132 -1.68 4.58 -2.07
CA LEU A 132 -1.50 3.87 -3.33
C LEU A 132 -2.30 2.55 -3.30
N PRO A 133 -3.23 2.35 -4.23
CA PRO A 133 -3.85 1.05 -4.41
C PRO A 133 -2.83 -0.01 -4.79
N VAL A 134 -3.00 -1.21 -4.25
CA VAL A 134 -2.19 -2.38 -4.61
C VAL A 134 -2.95 -3.19 -5.63
N GLN A 135 -2.44 -3.22 -6.87
CA GLN A 135 -3.00 -4.01 -7.95
C GLN A 135 -2.09 -5.22 -8.22
N VAL A 136 -2.53 -6.39 -7.76
CA VAL A 136 -1.87 -7.65 -8.06
C VAL A 136 -2.18 -8.02 -9.51
N GLN A 137 -1.15 -8.31 -10.30
CA GLN A 137 -1.27 -8.78 -11.68
C GLN A 137 -1.67 -10.27 -11.70
N TYR A 138 -2.82 -10.58 -11.12
CA TYR A 138 -3.35 -11.93 -10.96
C TYR A 138 -4.38 -12.23 -12.07
N ASP A 139 -4.14 -13.32 -12.81
CA ASP A 139 -5.09 -13.82 -13.81
C ASP A 139 -5.87 -15.01 -13.26
N SER A 140 -7.05 -14.73 -12.68
CA SER A 140 -7.93 -15.76 -12.15
C SER A 140 -8.48 -16.74 -13.20
N ALA A 141 -8.44 -16.37 -14.50
CA ALA A 141 -8.95 -17.22 -15.57
C ALA A 141 -7.87 -18.19 -16.08
N ASN A 142 -6.59 -17.84 -15.93
CA ASN A 142 -5.45 -18.61 -16.44
C ASN A 142 -4.50 -19.07 -15.33
N CYS A 143 -5.06 -19.57 -14.22
CA CYS A 143 -4.31 -20.22 -13.14
C CYS A 143 -4.69 -21.70 -12.99
N THR A 144 -3.84 -22.45 -12.30
CA THR A 144 -3.99 -23.88 -11.96
C THR A 144 -4.13 -24.03 -10.44
N PRO A 145 -5.06 -24.85 -9.93
CA PRO A 145 -5.23 -25.09 -8.50
C PRO A 145 -3.99 -25.66 -7.82
#